data_AF-A0A9X1RGU0-F1
#
_entry.id   AF-A0A9X1RGU0-F1
#
_cell.length_a   1.000
_cell.length_b   1.000
_cell.length_c   1.000
_cell.angle_alpha   90.00
_cell.angle_beta   90.00
_cell.angle_gamma   90.00
#
_symmetry.space_group_name_H-M   'P 1'
#
loop_
_entity.id
_entity.type
_entity.pdbx_description
1 polymer ?
#
loop_
_entity_poly.entity_id
_entity_poly.type
_entity_poly.pdbx_seq_one_letter_code
_entity_poly.pdbx_strand_id
1 'polypeptide(L)' 'MTQFRALRIPRLAIAASIALGASSALASQGPGVESGTASPTTQLVMAILVYGASAAIVSAGLIGALRGH' A
#
# COMPACT_ATOMS: atom_id res chain seq x y z
N MET A 1 26.41 17.33 -15.53
CA MET A 1 26.43 15.84 -15.49
C MET A 1 25.90 15.40 -14.13
N THR A 2 24.58 15.31 -13.99
CA THR A 2 23.91 14.87 -12.77
C THR A 2 23.91 13.34 -12.74
N GLN A 3 24.81 12.78 -11.95
CA GLN A 3 24.88 11.35 -11.66
C GLN A 3 23.60 10.94 -10.91
N PHE A 4 22.67 10.28 -11.60
CA PHE A 4 21.55 9.58 -10.96
C PHE A 4 22.12 8.38 -10.22
N ARG A 5 22.57 8.64 -9.00
CA ARG A 5 23.05 7.63 -8.05
C ARG A 5 21.89 6.65 -7.83
N ALA A 6 22.01 5.45 -8.38
CA ALA A 6 21.04 4.37 -8.24
C ALA A 6 20.74 4.15 -6.75
N LEU A 7 19.59 4.65 -6.30
CA LEU A 7 19.20 4.61 -4.91
C LEU A 7 18.81 3.16 -4.60
N ARG A 8 19.76 2.39 -4.06
CA ARG A 8 19.51 1.06 -3.48
C ARG A 8 18.67 1.26 -2.23
N ILE A 9 17.35 1.39 -2.40
CA ILE A 9 16.42 1.55 -1.28
C ILE A 9 16.48 0.24 -0.47
N PRO A 10 16.94 0.27 0.78
CA PRO A 10 17.03 -0.94 1.58
C PRO A 10 15.62 -1.42 1.91
N ARG A 11 15.40 -2.74 1.89
CA ARG A 11 14.09 -3.36 2.19
C ARG A 11 13.53 -2.91 3.54
N LEU A 12 14.42 -2.60 4.49
CA LEU A 12 14.10 -2.04 5.80
C LEU A 12 13.52 -0.62 5.72
N ALA A 13 14.03 0.24 4.83
CA ALA A 13 13.48 1.59 4.64
C ALA A 13 12.09 1.54 4.00
N ILE A 14 11.86 0.60 3.08
CA ILE A 14 10.52 0.36 2.51
C ILE A 14 9.56 -0.09 3.61
N ALA A 15 9.93 -1.09 4.41
CA ALA A 15 9.11 -1.57 5.52
C ALA A 15 8.84 -0.47 6.56
N ALA A 16 9.85 0.33 6.92
CA ALA A 16 9.70 1.45 7.85
C ALA A 16 8.77 2.54 7.30
N SER A 17 8.88 2.88 6.02
CA SER A 17 7.99 3.85 5.38
C SER A 17 6.55 3.34 5.32
N ILE A 18 6.34 2.05 5.05
CA ILE A 18 5.00 1.42 5.06
C ILE A 18 4.43 1.43 6.48
N ALA A 19 5.22 1.06 7.49
CA ALA A 19 4.79 1.06 8.89
C ALA A 19 4.44 2.47 9.40
N LEU A 20 5.25 3.47 9.05
CA LEU A 20 5.00 4.87 9.39
C LEU A 20 3.75 5.40 8.67
N GLY A 21 3.60 5.09 7.39
CA GLY A 21 2.41 5.46 6.60
C GLY A 21 1.14 4.81 7.13
N ALA A 22 1.20 3.53 7.52
CA ALA A 22 0.09 2.83 8.16
C ALA A 22 -0.31 3.48 9.49
N SER A 23 0.66 3.84 10.33
CA SER A 23 0.42 4.51 11.61
C SER A 23 -0.24 5.88 11.43
N SER A 24 0.20 6.64 10.43
CA SER A 24 -0.42 7.93 10.08
C SER A 24 -1.83 7.78 9.53
N ALA A 25 -2.09 6.75 8.72
CA ALA A 25 -3.41 6.47 8.17
C ALA A 25 -4.41 6.08 9.27
N LEU A 26 -3.96 5.32 10.27
CA LEU A 26 -4.71 4.95 11.47
C LEU A 26 -5.02 6.18 12.35
N ALA A 27 -4.07 7.10 12.51
CA ALA A 27 -4.28 8.33 13.27
C ALA A 27 -5.24 9.33 12.56
N SER A 28 -5.33 9.27 11.24
CA SER A 28 -6.20 10.14 10.43
C SER A 28 -7.64 9.62 10.29
N GLN A 29 -7.98 8.50 10.94
CA GLN A 29 -9.35 7.99 10.97
C GLN A 29 -10.25 8.98 11.73
N GLY A 30 -10.97 9.83 10.98
CA GLY A 30 -11.97 10.74 11.55
C GLY A 30 -13.21 10.00 12.09
N PRO A 31 -14.15 10.71 12.74
CA PRO A 31 -15.39 10.10 13.20
C PRO A 31 -16.16 9.47 12.02
N GLY A 32 -16.66 8.23 12.18
CA GLY A 32 -17.40 7.49 11.15
C GLY A 32 -16.68 6.28 10.53
N VAL A 33 -15.53 5.85 11.07
CA VAL A 33 -14.84 4.61 10.65
C VAL A 33 -15.41 3.35 11.29
N GLU A 34 -16.59 3.45 11.87
CA GLU A 34 -17.31 2.33 12.43
C GLU A 34 -17.58 1.27 11.36
N SER A 35 -17.31 0.02 11.74
CA SER A 35 -17.52 -1.14 10.87
C SER A 35 -18.99 -1.19 10.46
N GLY A 36 -19.25 -1.18 9.15
CA GLY A 36 -20.62 -1.20 8.62
C GLY A 36 -21.37 -2.46 9.07
N THR A 37 -22.70 -2.42 9.07
CA THR A 37 -23.57 -3.51 9.57
C THR A 37 -23.50 -4.82 8.76
N ALA A 38 -22.65 -4.89 7.74
CA ALA A 38 -22.38 -6.09 6.96
C ALA A 38 -21.62 -7.13 7.80
N SER A 39 -21.84 -8.43 7.53
CA SER A 39 -21.17 -9.49 8.28
C SER A 39 -19.63 -9.33 8.22
N PRO A 40 -18.91 -9.72 9.29
CA PRO A 40 -17.45 -9.64 9.32
C PRO A 40 -16.79 -10.40 8.16
N THR A 41 -17.39 -11.50 7.72
CA THR A 41 -16.94 -12.29 6.58
C THR A 41 -17.06 -11.54 5.26
N THR A 42 -18.18 -10.84 5.04
CA THR A 42 -18.38 -10.01 3.84
C THR A 42 -17.41 -8.84 3.80
N GLN A 43 -17.18 -8.17 4.93
CA GLN A 43 -16.18 -7.10 5.01
C GLN A 43 -14.76 -7.61 4.73
N LEU A 44 -14.39 -8.77 5.27
CA LEU A 44 -13.09 -9.40 5.01
C LEU A 44 -12.91 -9.74 3.52
N VAL A 45 -13.91 -10.39 2.91
CA VAL A 45 -13.85 -10.77 1.49
C VAL A 45 -13.73 -9.52 0.62
N MET A 46 -14.55 -8.50 0.88
CA MET A 46 -14.49 -7.26 0.11
C MET A 46 -13.12 -6.57 0.29
N ALA A 47 -12.59 -6.52 1.51
CA ALA A 47 -11.28 -5.95 1.79
C ALA A 47 -10.15 -6.70 1.04
N ILE A 48 -10.15 -8.03 1.06
CA ILE A 48 -9.16 -8.83 0.33
C ILE A 48 -9.27 -8.58 -1.17
N LEU A 49 -10.49 -8.55 -1.72
CA LEU A 49 -10.70 -8.31 -3.14
C LEU A 49 -10.20 -6.92 -3.57
N VAL A 50 -10.59 -5.87 -2.85
CA VAL A 50 -10.22 -4.49 -3.20
C VAL A 50 -8.74 -4.25 -2.96
N TYR A 51 -8.24 -4.47 -1.75
CA TYR A 51 -6.84 -4.22 -1.43
C TYR A 51 -5.90 -5.19 -2.15
N GLY A 52 -6.30 -6.45 -2.30
CA GLY A 52 -5.54 -7.44 -3.05
C GLY A 52 -5.45 -7.12 -4.54
N ALA A 53 -6.57 -6.76 -5.18
CA ALA A 53 -6.55 -6.36 -6.59
C ALA A 53 -5.73 -5.07 -6.79
N SER A 54 -5.92 -4.06 -5.94
CA SER A 54 -5.10 -2.84 -5.98
C SER A 54 -3.61 -3.14 -5.78
N ALA A 55 -3.24 -4.00 -4.84
CA ALA A 55 -1.85 -4.40 -4.63
C ALA A 55 -1.26 -5.10 -5.85
N ALA A 56 -2.03 -5.95 -6.54
CA ALA A 56 -1.61 -6.61 -7.76
C ALA A 56 -1.40 -5.61 -8.91
N ILE A 57 -2.33 -4.68 -9.10
CA ILE A 57 -2.25 -3.64 -10.13
C ILE A 57 -1.04 -2.73 -9.89
N VAL A 58 -0.86 -2.25 -8.66
CA VAL A 58 0.28 -1.39 -8.28
C VAL A 58 1.60 -2.13 -8.46
N SER A 59 1.68 -3.41 -8.05
CA SER A 59 2.89 -4.22 -8.21
C SER A 59 3.21 -4.47 -9.68
N ALA A 60 2.21 -4.79 -10.49
CA ALA A 60 2.38 -4.98 -11.93
C ALA A 60 2.83 -3.68 -12.62
N GLY A 61 2.23 -2.55 -12.27
CA GLY A 61 2.62 -1.22 -12.77
C GLY A 61 4.06 -0.86 -12.39
N LEU A 62 4.46 -1.12 -11.14
CA LEU A 62 5.83 -0.89 -10.68
C LEU A 62 6.84 -1.79 -11.41
N ILE A 63 6.52 -3.08 -11.60
CA ILE A 63 7.36 -4.01 -12.36
C ILE A 63 7.47 -3.56 -13.82
N GLY A 64 6.37 -3.09 -14.42
CA GLY A 64 6.35 -2.53 -15.77
C GLY A 64 7.23 -1.29 -15.89
N ALA A 65 7.12 -0.34 -14.95
CA ALA A 65 7.95 0.86 -14.93
C ALA A 65 9.45 0.54 -14.80
N LEU A 66 9.81 -0.40 -13.93
CA LEU A 66 11.21 -0.82 -13.76
C LEU A 66 11.78 -1.56 -14.98
N ARG A 67 10.92 -2.12 -15.84
CA ARG A 67 11.32 -2.94 -17.00
C ARG A 67 11.24 -2.18 -18.33
N GLY A 68 10.55 -1.03 -18.36
CA GLY A 68 10.46 -0.11 -19.50
C GLY A 68 11.52 1.00 -19.49
N HIS A 69 12.36 1.05 -18.46
CA HIS A 69 13.60 1.83 -18.38
C HIS A 69 14.81 0.92 -18.61
#